data_AF-P80721-F1
#
_entry.id   AF-P80721-F1
#
_cell.length_a   1.000
_cell.length_b   1.000
_cell.length_c   1.000
_cell.angle_alpha   90.00
_cell.angle_beta   90.00
_cell.angle_gamma   90.00
#
_symmetry.space_group_name_H-M   'P 1'
#
loop_
_entity.id
_entity.type
_entity.pdbx_description
1 polymer ?
#
loop_
_entity_poly.entity_id
_entity_poly.type
_entity_poly.pdbx_seq_one_letter_code
_entity_poly.pdbx_strand_id
1 'polypeptide(L)'
;MTLTKHEQDILLKELGPHVDTPAHIVETGLGAYHALFTAHPQYIIHFSRLEGHTIENVMQSEGIKHYARTLTEAIVHMLKEISNDAEVKKIAAQYGKDHTSRKVTKDEFMSGEPIFTKYFQNLVKDAEGKAAVEKFLKHVFPMMAAEI
;
A
#
# COMPACT_ATOMS: atom_id res chain seq x y z
N MET A 1 5.64 -13.94 -8.78
CA MET A 1 6.49 -14.86 -8.01
C MET A 1 6.53 -14.34 -6.59
N THR A 2 6.42 -15.21 -5.59
CA THR A 2 6.49 -14.80 -4.17
C THR A 2 7.92 -14.39 -3.76
N LEU A 3 8.05 -13.74 -2.60
CA LEU A 3 9.34 -13.44 -1.99
C LEU A 3 9.93 -14.69 -1.32
N THR A 4 11.26 -14.78 -1.34
CA THR A 4 12.01 -15.67 -0.46
C THR A 4 11.99 -15.11 0.97
N LYS A 5 12.30 -15.97 1.95
CA LYS A 5 12.41 -15.55 3.35
C LYS A 5 13.47 -14.46 3.55
N HIS A 6 14.57 -14.53 2.82
CA HIS A 6 15.63 -13.52 2.82
C HIS A 6 15.14 -12.16 2.31
N GLU A 7 14.46 -12.13 1.17
CA GLU A 7 13.87 -10.89 0.62
C GLU A 7 12.81 -10.31 1.57
N GLN A 8 11.99 -11.17 2.20
CA GLN A 8 11.03 -10.75 3.22
C GLN A 8 11.73 -10.06 4.40
N ASP A 9 12.79 -10.69 4.95
CA ASP A 9 13.48 -10.19 6.13
C ASP A 9 14.23 -8.88 5.84
N ILE A 10 14.79 -8.72 4.64
CA ILE A 10 15.37 -7.45 4.17
C ILE A 10 14.32 -6.34 4.17
N LEU A 11 13.17 -6.56 3.54
CA LEU A 11 12.11 -5.55 3.50
C LEU A 11 11.60 -5.19 4.88
N LEU A 12 11.39 -6.17 5.77
CA LEU A 12 10.96 -5.92 7.14
C LEU A 12 12.02 -5.12 7.91
N LYS A 13 13.31 -5.40 7.71
CA LYS A 13 14.41 -4.66 8.34
C LYS A 13 14.49 -3.23 7.85
N GLU A 14 14.32 -2.99 6.55
CA GLU A 14 14.44 -1.67 5.95
C GLU A 14 13.21 -0.79 6.16
N LEU A 15 12.01 -1.38 6.10
CA LEU A 15 10.77 -0.68 6.40
C LEU A 15 10.55 -0.51 7.90
N GLY A 16 11.18 -1.34 8.75
CA GLY A 16 11.01 -1.34 10.20
C GLY A 16 10.99 0.06 10.85
N PRO A 17 12.01 0.92 10.63
CA PRO A 17 12.04 2.28 11.17
C PRO A 17 10.90 3.21 10.70
N HIS A 18 10.20 2.84 9.63
CA HIS A 18 9.06 3.59 9.08
C HIS A 18 7.71 3.05 9.58
N VAL A 19 7.67 1.91 10.26
CA VAL A 19 6.44 1.23 10.69
C VAL A 19 6.51 0.66 12.11
N ASP A 20 7.46 1.10 12.93
CA ASP A 20 7.68 0.67 14.32
C ASP A 20 6.77 1.38 15.34
N THR A 21 6.20 2.52 14.99
CA THR A 21 5.25 3.27 15.84
C THR A 21 3.98 3.65 15.09
N PRO A 22 2.84 3.89 15.79
CA PRO A 22 1.63 4.38 15.16
C PRO A 22 1.83 5.67 14.36
N ALA A 23 2.73 6.56 14.81
CA ALA A 23 3.03 7.80 14.11
C ALA A 23 3.76 7.55 12.78
N HIS A 24 4.79 6.70 12.78
CA HIS A 24 5.54 6.38 11.56
C HIS A 24 4.68 5.59 10.56
N ILE A 25 3.81 4.70 11.04
CA ILE A 25 2.83 3.99 10.18
C ILE A 25 1.94 4.99 9.43
N VAL A 26 1.44 6.01 10.14
CA VAL A 26 0.65 7.08 9.53
C VAL A 26 1.50 7.89 8.55
N GLU A 27 2.71 8.31 8.92
CA GLU A 27 3.59 9.08 8.03
C GLU A 27 3.90 8.35 6.72
N THR A 28 4.19 7.05 6.80
CA THR A 28 4.38 6.17 5.63
C THR A 28 3.14 6.13 4.75
N GLY A 29 1.97 5.98 5.35
CA GLY A 29 0.71 5.96 4.61
C GLY A 29 0.39 7.30 3.95
N LEU A 30 0.70 8.41 4.62
CA LEU A 30 0.53 9.75 4.07
C LEU A 30 1.40 9.95 2.84
N GLY A 31 2.66 9.52 2.86
CA GLY A 31 3.53 9.60 1.69
C GLY A 31 3.01 8.78 0.50
N ALA A 32 2.46 7.58 0.76
CA ALA A 32 1.85 6.75 -0.28
C ALA A 32 0.60 7.42 -0.90
N TYR A 33 -0.29 7.97 -0.08
CA TYR A 33 -1.47 8.68 -0.59
C TYR A 33 -1.10 9.99 -1.29
N HIS A 34 -0.10 10.72 -0.81
CA HIS A 34 0.40 11.91 -1.50
C HIS A 34 0.88 11.56 -2.91
N ALA A 35 1.63 10.46 -3.05
CA ALA A 35 2.05 9.96 -4.36
C ALA A 35 0.86 9.58 -5.25
N LEU A 36 -0.13 8.87 -4.70
CA LEU A 36 -1.34 8.46 -5.43
C LEU A 36 -2.17 9.66 -5.90
N PHE A 37 -2.49 10.59 -5.02
CA PHE A 37 -3.34 11.73 -5.35
C PHE A 37 -2.64 12.81 -6.17
N THR A 38 -1.30 12.85 -6.15
CA THR A 38 -0.55 13.69 -7.10
C THR A 38 -0.68 13.13 -8.52
N ALA A 39 -0.61 11.80 -8.69
CA ALA A 39 -0.76 11.16 -10.00
C ALA A 39 -2.21 11.12 -10.48
N HIS A 40 -3.16 10.92 -9.55
CA HIS A 40 -4.58 10.74 -9.81
C HIS A 40 -5.42 11.52 -8.79
N PRO A 41 -5.48 12.86 -8.87
CA PRO A 41 -6.23 13.68 -7.93
C PRO A 41 -7.73 13.35 -7.92
N GLN A 42 -8.26 12.84 -9.04
CA GLN A 42 -9.64 12.39 -9.13
C GLN A 42 -9.95 11.20 -8.23
N TYR A 43 -8.95 10.46 -7.71
CA TYR A 43 -9.22 9.34 -6.80
C TYR A 43 -9.62 9.78 -5.39
N ILE A 44 -9.39 11.04 -5.00
CA ILE A 44 -9.75 11.54 -3.67
C ILE A 44 -11.24 11.32 -3.37
N ILE A 45 -12.13 11.54 -4.35
CA ILE A 45 -13.58 11.40 -4.20
C ILE A 45 -14.06 9.96 -3.99
N HIS A 46 -13.19 8.97 -4.18
CA HIS A 46 -13.51 7.56 -3.92
C HIS A 46 -13.53 7.23 -2.42
N PHE A 47 -12.87 8.06 -1.60
CA PHE A 47 -12.74 7.84 -0.17
C PHE A 47 -13.78 8.66 0.59
N SER A 48 -14.69 7.98 1.30
CA SER A 48 -15.83 8.63 1.96
C SER A 48 -15.42 9.69 2.99
N ARG A 49 -14.31 9.50 3.71
CA ARG A 49 -13.81 10.49 4.68
C ARG A 49 -13.01 11.64 4.04
N LEU A 50 -12.85 11.63 2.72
CA LEU A 50 -12.14 12.68 1.97
C LEU A 50 -13.08 13.48 1.06
N GLU A 51 -14.39 13.28 1.18
CA GLU A 51 -15.37 14.01 0.38
C GLU A 51 -15.24 15.53 0.61
N GLY A 52 -15.21 16.29 -0.48
CA GLY A 52 -15.00 17.74 -0.46
C GLY A 52 -13.53 18.19 -0.36
N HIS A 53 -12.58 17.27 -0.18
CA HIS A 53 -11.16 17.59 -0.21
C HIS A 53 -10.60 17.60 -1.64
N THR A 54 -9.53 18.38 -1.83
CA THR A 54 -8.74 18.47 -3.07
C THR A 54 -7.29 18.15 -2.77
N ILE A 55 -6.44 18.02 -3.80
CA ILE A 55 -5.00 17.79 -3.60
C ILE A 55 -4.33 18.86 -2.73
N GLU A 56 -4.87 20.09 -2.73
CA GLU A 56 -4.33 21.23 -1.97
C GLU A 56 -4.53 21.08 -0.46
N ASN A 57 -5.57 20.34 -0.03
CA ASN A 57 -5.96 20.26 1.38
C ASN A 57 -6.13 18.83 1.94
N VAL A 58 -6.10 17.80 1.09
CA VAL A 58 -6.40 16.42 1.50
C VAL A 58 -5.37 15.90 2.51
N MET A 59 -4.11 16.30 2.37
CA MET A 59 -3.01 15.83 3.22
C MET A 59 -3.05 16.41 4.64
N GLN A 60 -3.86 17.43 4.89
CA GLN A 60 -4.08 18.02 6.21
C GLN A 60 -5.36 17.49 6.87
N SER A 61 -6.16 16.67 6.19
CA SER A 61 -7.42 16.15 6.71
C SER A 61 -7.23 15.12 7.84
N GLU A 62 -8.24 14.93 8.68
CA GLU A 62 -8.26 13.79 9.63
C GLU A 62 -8.60 12.46 8.92
N GLY A 63 -9.40 12.55 7.84
CA GLY A 63 -9.77 11.38 7.03
C GLY A 63 -8.55 10.67 6.45
N ILE A 64 -7.55 11.42 5.96
CA ILE A 64 -6.38 10.82 5.34
C ILE A 64 -5.50 10.09 6.35
N LYS A 65 -5.43 10.55 7.61
CA LYS A 65 -4.68 9.85 8.67
C LYS A 65 -5.26 8.48 8.97
N HIS A 66 -6.59 8.36 8.95
CA HIS A 66 -7.26 7.07 9.10
C HIS A 66 -6.85 6.10 7.97
N TYR A 67 -6.93 6.55 6.72
CA TYR A 67 -6.60 5.72 5.57
C TYR A 67 -5.10 5.41 5.47
N ALA A 68 -4.25 6.36 5.82
CA ALA A 68 -2.81 6.18 5.89
C ALA A 68 -2.45 5.02 6.83
N ARG A 69 -3.06 4.99 8.03
CA ARG A 69 -2.86 3.89 8.97
C ARG A 69 -3.33 2.55 8.38
N THR A 70 -4.56 2.48 7.87
CA THR A 70 -5.14 1.21 7.39
C THR A 70 -4.38 0.65 6.17
N LEU A 71 -3.94 1.53 5.25
CA LEU A 71 -3.15 1.13 4.09
C LEU A 71 -1.81 0.53 4.54
N THR A 72 -1.06 1.24 5.38
CA THR A 72 0.26 0.79 5.82
C THR A 72 0.17 -0.50 6.63
N GLU A 73 -0.79 -0.60 7.54
CA GLU A 73 -1.02 -1.84 8.31
C GLU A 73 -1.32 -3.04 7.40
N ALA A 74 -2.15 -2.86 6.37
CA ALA A 74 -2.48 -3.92 5.42
C ALA A 74 -1.26 -4.38 4.61
N ILE A 75 -0.45 -3.44 4.13
CA ILE A 75 0.79 -3.72 3.40
C ILE A 75 1.78 -4.49 4.29
N VAL A 76 1.98 -4.03 5.53
CA VAL A 76 2.88 -4.70 6.48
C VAL A 76 2.36 -6.09 6.86
N HIS A 77 1.04 -6.28 7.01
CA HIS A 77 0.45 -7.58 7.29
C HIS A 77 0.71 -8.58 6.16
N MET A 78 0.46 -8.19 4.90
CA MET A 78 0.80 -9.02 3.75
C MET A 78 2.30 -9.32 3.68
N LEU A 79 3.16 -8.34 3.95
CA LEU A 79 4.61 -8.55 3.95
C LEU A 79 5.06 -9.54 5.02
N LYS A 80 4.46 -9.53 6.22
CA LYS A 80 4.77 -10.47 7.31
C LYS A 80 4.36 -11.91 7.00
N GLU A 81 3.33 -12.10 6.18
CA GLU A 81 2.83 -13.44 5.82
C GLU A 81 3.27 -13.89 4.41
N ILE A 82 4.05 -13.09 3.67
CA ILE A 82 4.39 -13.37 2.26
C ILE A 82 5.12 -14.70 2.04
N SER A 83 5.86 -15.19 3.03
CA SER A 83 6.55 -16.49 2.97
C SER A 83 5.60 -17.69 3.21
N ASN A 84 4.32 -17.43 3.51
CA ASN A 84 3.26 -18.41 3.67
C ASN A 84 2.20 -18.19 2.58
N ASP A 85 2.41 -18.81 1.41
CA ASP A 85 1.59 -18.60 0.20
C ASP A 85 0.08 -18.76 0.45
N ALA A 86 -0.32 -19.74 1.27
CA ALA A 86 -1.73 -19.98 1.56
C ALA A 86 -2.34 -18.85 2.39
N GLU A 87 -1.58 -18.32 3.35
CA GLU A 87 -2.07 -17.29 4.26
C GLU A 87 -2.06 -15.92 3.60
N VAL A 88 -0.97 -15.55 2.90
CA VAL A 88 -0.93 -14.28 2.16
C VAL A 88 -2.01 -14.23 1.07
N LYS A 89 -2.39 -15.36 0.47
CA LYS A 89 -3.52 -15.41 -0.47
C LYS A 89 -4.86 -15.10 0.19
N LYS A 90 -5.11 -15.62 1.40
CA LYS A 90 -6.33 -15.28 2.15
C LYS A 90 -6.35 -13.80 2.55
N ILE A 91 -5.21 -13.28 3.03
CA ILE A 91 -5.07 -11.89 3.47
C ILE A 91 -5.26 -10.95 2.28
N ALA A 92 -4.60 -11.21 1.15
CA ALA A 92 -4.76 -10.43 -0.07
C ALA A 92 -6.20 -10.49 -0.60
N ALA A 93 -6.86 -11.66 -0.56
CA ALA A 93 -8.26 -11.76 -0.94
C ALA A 93 -9.18 -10.94 -0.01
N GLN A 94 -8.90 -10.92 1.29
CA GLN A 94 -9.64 -10.08 2.24
C GLN A 94 -9.48 -8.59 1.90
N TYR A 95 -8.24 -8.12 1.68
CA TYR A 95 -8.02 -6.72 1.31
C TYR A 95 -8.58 -6.39 -0.08
N GLY A 96 -8.60 -7.33 -1.02
CA GLY A 96 -9.30 -7.17 -2.29
C GLY A 96 -10.81 -6.93 -2.10
N LYS A 97 -11.44 -7.72 -1.22
CA LYS A 97 -12.88 -7.59 -0.89
C LYS A 97 -13.26 -6.25 -0.25
N ASP A 98 -12.32 -5.57 0.39
CA ASP A 98 -12.55 -4.23 0.93
C ASP A 98 -12.78 -3.18 -0.19
N HIS A 99 -12.51 -3.55 -1.45
CA HIS A 99 -12.63 -2.68 -2.61
C HIS A 99 -13.79 -3.07 -3.56
N THR A 100 -14.31 -4.31 -3.53
CA THR A 100 -15.36 -4.80 -4.46
C THR A 100 -16.60 -3.92 -4.55
N SER A 101 -17.04 -3.37 -3.41
CA SER A 101 -18.25 -2.54 -3.33
C SER A 101 -17.94 -1.04 -3.28
N ARG A 102 -16.70 -0.63 -3.61
CA ARG A 102 -16.24 0.75 -3.54
C ARG A 102 -16.29 1.42 -4.92
N LYS A 103 -15.99 2.71 -4.94
CA LYS A 103 -16.02 3.53 -6.16
C LYS A 103 -14.80 3.31 -7.08
N VAL A 104 -13.81 2.52 -6.65
CA VAL A 104 -12.59 2.24 -7.41
C VAL A 104 -12.82 1.06 -8.34
N THR A 105 -12.43 1.20 -9.60
CA THR A 105 -12.42 0.09 -10.56
C THR A 105 -11.15 -0.75 -10.42
N LYS A 106 -11.17 -1.95 -11.00
CA LYS A 106 -9.98 -2.81 -11.06
C LYS A 106 -8.77 -2.13 -11.71
N ASP A 107 -8.99 -1.38 -12.79
CA ASP A 107 -7.91 -0.69 -13.51
C ASP A 107 -7.35 0.47 -12.69
N GLU A 108 -8.20 1.24 -12.01
CA GLU A 108 -7.76 2.31 -11.11
C GLU A 108 -7.01 1.75 -9.90
N PHE A 109 -7.44 0.61 -9.35
CA PHE A 109 -6.69 -0.08 -8.30
C PHE A 109 -5.31 -0.50 -8.80
N MET A 110 -5.23 -1.12 -9.99
CA MET A 110 -3.96 -1.55 -10.58
C MET A 110 -3.06 -0.39 -10.98
N SER A 111 -3.60 0.80 -11.26
CA SER A 111 -2.79 2.00 -11.51
C SER A 111 -1.99 2.45 -10.27
N GLY A 112 -2.41 2.02 -9.08
CA GLY A 112 -1.69 2.23 -7.82
C GLY A 112 -0.39 1.42 -7.71
N GLU A 113 -0.24 0.28 -8.40
CA GLU A 113 0.94 -0.60 -8.28
C GLU A 113 2.25 0.13 -8.58
N PRO A 114 2.45 0.74 -9.76
CA PRO A 114 3.70 1.42 -10.07
C PRO A 114 3.94 2.65 -9.17
N ILE A 115 2.88 3.29 -8.69
CA ILE A 115 2.98 4.46 -7.79
C ILE A 115 3.51 4.02 -6.43
N PHE A 116 2.91 2.98 -5.84
CA PHE A 116 3.33 2.46 -4.54
C PHE A 116 4.71 1.80 -4.64
N THR A 117 4.98 1.03 -5.70
CA THR A 117 6.32 0.48 -5.95
C THR A 117 7.39 1.57 -5.93
N LYS A 118 7.21 2.65 -6.71
CA LYS A 118 8.16 3.76 -6.71
C LYS A 118 8.27 4.46 -5.35
N TYR A 119 7.15 4.66 -4.64
CA TYR A 119 7.16 5.27 -3.31
C TYR A 119 7.97 4.43 -2.31
N PHE A 120 7.64 3.15 -2.16
CA PHE A 120 8.33 2.25 -1.21
C PHE A 120 9.79 2.00 -1.61
N GLN A 121 10.13 1.98 -2.90
CA GLN A 121 11.51 1.93 -3.38
C GLN A 121 12.35 3.14 -2.93
N ASN A 122 11.72 4.29 -2.66
CA ASN A 122 12.41 5.47 -2.17
C ASN A 122 12.52 5.52 -0.64
N LEU A 123 11.81 4.63 0.07
CA LEU A 123 11.94 4.47 1.53
C LEU A 123 13.07 3.49 1.89
N VAL A 124 13.28 2.47 1.07
CA VAL A 124 14.34 1.47 1.27
C VAL A 124 15.69 1.98 0.77
N LYS A 125 16.77 1.47 1.37
CA LYS A 125 18.14 2.01 1.33
C LYS A 125 18.93 1.57 0.11
N ASP A 126 18.80 0.31 -0.29
CA ASP A 126 19.67 -0.29 -1.31
C ASP A 126 18.91 -0.94 -2.47
N ALA A 127 19.66 -1.41 -3.47
CA ALA A 127 19.09 -1.99 -4.68
C ALA A 127 18.38 -3.33 -4.43
N GLU A 128 18.82 -4.10 -3.44
CA GLU A 128 18.21 -5.39 -3.08
C GLU A 128 16.82 -5.15 -2.46
N GLY A 129 16.73 -4.21 -1.51
CA GLY A 129 15.46 -3.75 -0.96
C GLY A 129 14.51 -3.22 -2.05
N LYS A 130 15.01 -2.42 -2.99
CA LYS A 130 14.18 -1.88 -4.10
C LYS A 130 13.62 -2.97 -5.01
N ALA A 131 14.44 -3.97 -5.34
CA ALA A 131 14.00 -5.12 -6.13
C ALA A 131 12.95 -5.95 -5.38
N ALA A 132 13.14 -6.15 -4.07
CA ALA A 132 12.20 -6.86 -3.23
C ALA A 132 10.84 -6.13 -3.12
N VAL A 133 10.83 -4.79 -2.99
CA VAL A 133 9.58 -3.98 -2.98
C VAL A 133 8.78 -4.23 -4.25
N GLU A 134 9.42 -4.10 -5.42
CA GLU A 134 8.75 -4.27 -6.70
C GLU A 134 8.21 -5.69 -6.86
N LYS A 135 9.02 -6.69 -6.51
CA LYS A 135 8.61 -8.10 -6.56
C LYS A 135 7.42 -8.38 -5.64
N PHE A 136 7.43 -7.84 -4.42
CA PHE A 136 6.34 -7.97 -3.45
C PHE A 136 5.05 -7.34 -3.98
N LEU A 137 5.07 -6.07 -4.38
CA LEU A 137 3.87 -5.36 -4.79
C LEU A 137 3.30 -5.90 -6.10
N LYS A 138 4.14 -6.22 -7.09
CA LYS A 138 3.70 -6.94 -8.31
C LYS A 138 3.13 -8.32 -8.02
N HIS A 139 3.47 -8.93 -6.88
CA HIS A 139 2.88 -10.19 -6.48
C HIS A 139 1.49 -10.02 -5.85
N VAL A 140 1.34 -9.10 -4.88
CA VAL A 140 0.10 -8.98 -4.10
C VAL A 140 -0.97 -8.12 -4.77
N PHE A 141 -0.62 -7.14 -5.62
CA PHE A 141 -1.61 -6.30 -6.32
C PHE A 141 -2.57 -7.12 -7.18
N PRO A 142 -2.09 -8.02 -8.07
CA PRO A 142 -2.97 -8.89 -8.85
C PRO A 142 -3.83 -9.81 -7.98
N MET A 143 -3.34 -10.22 -6.80
CA MET A 143 -4.10 -11.07 -5.88
C MET A 143 -5.29 -10.32 -5.27
N MET A 144 -5.09 -9.06 -4.86
CA MET A 144 -6.17 -8.19 -4.38
C MET A 144 -7.15 -7.83 -5.51
N ALA A 145 -6.62 -7.43 -6.67
CA ALA A 145 -7.41 -7.00 -7.83
C ALA A 145 -8.26 -8.13 -8.46
N ALA A 146 -8.02 -9.39 -8.09
CA ALA A 146 -8.87 -10.51 -8.50
C ALA A 146 -10.24 -10.50 -7.81
N GLU A 147 -10.40 -9.78 -6.70
CA GLU A 147 -11.63 -9.70 -5.92
C GLU A 147 -12.43 -8.41 -6.17
N ILE A 148 -11.93 -7.50 -7.01
CA ILE A 148 -12.57 -6.21 -7.35
C ILE A 148 -13.48 -6.37 -8.55
#